data_AF-A0A817BMA8-F1
#
_entry.id   AF-A0A817BMA8-F1
#
_cell.length_a   1.000
_cell.length_b   1.000
_cell.length_c   1.000
_cell.angle_alpha   90.00
_cell.angle_beta   90.00
_cell.angle_gamma   90.00
#
_symmetry.space_group_name_H-M   'P 1'
#
loop_
_entity.id
_entity.type
_entity.pdbx_description
1 polymer ?
#
loop_
_entity_poly.entity_id
_entity_poly.type
_entity_poly.pdbx_seq_one_letter_code
_entity_poly.pdbx_strand_id
1 'polypeptide(L)'
;MVISSICAKFTESSVNNLWQMGQLVADKHVRYILMSEKKKESFESVVMDHLRMNGAYWGLTTLDLLDKLGSVSVDEVVSWLMTCQHESAGGFAGNTGHDPHVLYTLSAVQILALFDKLDILDVGKVSSYVAGLQNEDGSFSGDIWGEVDTR
;
A
#
# COMPACT_ATOMS: atom_id res chain seq x y z
N MET A 1 -19.45 -42.83 30.88
CA MET A 1 -18.28 -43.51 30.30
C MET A 1 -18.43 -43.62 28.77
N VAL A 2 -18.45 -42.50 28.05
CA VAL A 2 -18.35 -42.47 26.55
C VAL A 2 -17.75 -41.12 26.06
N ILE A 3 -17.87 -40.02 26.82
CA ILE A 3 -17.40 -38.70 26.38
C ILE A 3 -15.87 -38.49 26.54
N SER A 4 -15.20 -39.23 27.42
CA SER A 4 -13.74 -39.09 27.63
C SER A 4 -12.87 -39.76 26.56
N SER A 5 -13.46 -40.48 25.59
CA SER A 5 -12.70 -41.27 24.61
C SER A 5 -12.54 -40.60 23.24
N ILE A 6 -13.18 -39.44 22.99
CA ILE A 6 -13.06 -38.72 21.72
C ILE A 6 -11.89 -37.71 21.73
N CYS A 7 -11.52 -37.16 22.90
CA CYS A 7 -10.37 -36.26 23.02
C CYS A 7 -8.99 -36.95 22.98
N ALA A 8 -8.91 -38.28 23.02
CA ALA A 8 -7.65 -39.01 23.18
C ALA A 8 -7.06 -39.60 21.88
N LYS A 9 -7.50 -39.13 20.69
CA LYS A 9 -7.01 -39.61 19.38
C LYS A 9 -6.33 -38.55 18.50
N PHE A 10 -6.00 -37.37 19.02
CA PHE A 10 -5.02 -36.51 18.37
C PHE A 10 -3.66 -36.78 19.01
N THR A 11 -2.87 -37.64 18.36
CA THR A 11 -1.46 -37.82 18.68
C THR A 11 -0.73 -36.48 18.50
N GLU A 12 0.28 -36.19 19.34
CA GLU A 12 1.21 -35.06 19.13
C GLU A 12 1.76 -35.01 17.69
N SER A 13 1.91 -36.17 17.03
CA SER A 13 2.33 -36.27 15.63
C SER A 13 1.29 -35.76 14.61
N SER A 14 0.00 -35.88 14.90
CA SER A 14 -1.06 -35.37 14.01
C SER A 14 -1.29 -33.87 14.18
N VAL A 15 -1.02 -33.33 15.37
CA VAL A 15 -0.93 -31.88 15.61
C VAL A 15 0.32 -31.30 14.93
N ASN A 16 1.49 -31.92 15.10
CA ASN A 16 2.73 -31.48 14.44
C ASN A 16 2.67 -31.54 12.90
N ASN A 17 1.94 -32.49 12.32
CA ASN A 17 1.73 -32.58 10.87
C ASN A 17 0.68 -31.58 10.35
N LEU A 18 -0.25 -31.09 11.19
CA LEU A 18 -1.17 -30.01 10.83
C LEU A 18 -0.48 -28.64 10.87
N TRP A 19 0.56 -28.47 11.71
CA TRP A 19 1.43 -27.29 11.72
C TRP A 19 2.61 -27.37 10.74
N GLN A 20 2.66 -28.39 9.89
CA GLN A 20 3.47 -28.36 8.67
C GLN A 20 2.77 -27.49 7.58
N MET A 21 1.95 -26.53 8.00
CA MET A 21 1.57 -25.36 7.21
C MET A 21 2.86 -24.62 6.84
N GLY A 22 3.04 -24.33 5.55
CA GLY A 22 4.27 -23.71 5.04
C GLY A 22 4.68 -22.49 5.89
N GLN A 23 5.88 -22.54 6.46
CA GLN A 23 6.44 -21.39 7.18
C GLN A 23 6.58 -20.20 6.21
N LEU A 24 6.17 -19.03 6.67
CA LEU A 24 6.38 -17.79 5.94
C LEU A 24 7.88 -17.52 5.80
N VAL A 25 8.36 -17.50 4.56
CA VAL A 25 9.76 -17.18 4.24
C VAL A 25 9.99 -15.67 4.19
N ALA A 26 9.75 -14.99 5.32
CA ALA A 26 9.75 -13.52 5.44
C ALA A 26 10.96 -12.85 4.77
N ASP A 27 12.17 -13.37 5.00
CA ASP A 27 13.40 -12.80 4.42
C ASP A 27 13.41 -12.79 2.89
N LYS A 28 12.76 -13.77 2.24
CA LYS A 28 12.64 -13.79 0.77
C LYS A 28 11.68 -12.70 0.28
N HIS A 29 10.60 -12.45 1.01
CA HIS A 29 9.65 -11.38 0.69
C HIS A 29 10.27 -10.00 0.87
N VAL A 30 10.98 -9.77 1.99
CA VAL A 30 11.73 -8.53 2.25
C VAL A 30 12.75 -8.28 1.14
N ARG A 31 13.55 -9.29 0.80
CA ARG A 31 14.54 -9.18 -0.28
C ARG A 31 13.88 -8.87 -1.63
N TYR A 32 12.75 -9.50 -1.94
CA TYR A 32 12.03 -9.24 -3.18
C TYR A 32 11.58 -7.78 -3.28
N ILE A 33 10.96 -7.24 -2.23
CA ILE A 33 10.48 -5.85 -2.18
C ILE A 33 11.65 -4.87 -2.36
N LEU A 34 12.73 -5.03 -1.60
CA LEU A 34 13.91 -4.16 -1.68
C LEU A 34 14.64 -4.25 -3.04
N MET A 35 14.56 -5.39 -3.73
CA MET A 35 15.13 -5.53 -5.08
C MET A 35 14.24 -4.90 -6.15
N SER A 36 12.91 -4.91 -5.96
CA SER A 36 11.96 -4.33 -6.92
C SER A 36 12.21 -2.83 -7.13
N GLU A 37 12.63 -2.13 -6.07
CA GLU A 37 12.97 -0.71 -6.13
C GLU A 37 14.13 -0.41 -7.10
N LYS A 38 15.08 -1.34 -7.27
CA LYS A 38 16.33 -1.11 -8.01
C LYS A 38 16.20 -1.28 -9.52
N LYS A 39 15.10 -1.86 -10.02
CA LYS A 39 14.89 -2.17 -11.44
C LYS A 39 14.11 -1.08 -12.17
N LYS A 40 14.54 0.19 -12.06
CA LYS A 40 13.77 1.34 -12.59
C LYS A 40 13.79 1.48 -14.11
N GLU A 41 14.70 0.80 -14.82
CA GLU A 41 14.90 0.94 -16.27
C GLU A 41 14.39 -0.25 -17.10
N SER A 42 13.72 -1.23 -16.48
CA SER A 42 13.16 -2.34 -17.24
C SER A 42 11.87 -1.94 -17.96
N PHE A 43 11.52 -2.66 -19.03
CA PHE A 43 10.25 -2.45 -19.74
C PHE A 43 9.05 -2.53 -18.78
N GLU A 44 9.08 -3.49 -17.86
CA GLU A 44 8.05 -3.67 -16.83
C GLU A 44 7.94 -2.45 -15.91
N SER A 45 9.07 -1.82 -15.55
CA SER A 45 9.04 -0.60 -14.74
C SER A 45 8.35 0.55 -15.46
N VAL A 46 8.55 0.68 -16.78
CA VAL A 46 7.89 1.72 -17.58
C VAL A 46 6.38 1.45 -17.69
N VAL A 47 5.98 0.21 -17.94
CA VAL A 47 4.55 -0.16 -18.05
C VAL A 47 3.82 0.02 -16.72
N MET A 48 4.51 -0.22 -15.59
CA MET A 48 3.94 -0.09 -14.24
C MET A 48 4.11 1.30 -13.64
N ASP A 49 4.63 2.28 -14.39
CA ASP A 49 4.98 3.60 -13.86
C ASP A 49 3.77 4.31 -13.21
N HIS A 50 2.62 4.25 -13.87
CA HIS A 50 1.35 4.81 -13.38
C HIS A 50 0.84 4.17 -12.07
N LEU A 51 1.34 3.01 -11.65
CA LEU A 51 0.92 2.32 -10.41
C LEU A 51 1.96 2.42 -9.29
N ARG A 52 3.04 3.18 -9.48
CA ARG A 52 4.19 3.17 -8.55
C ARG A 52 3.81 3.59 -7.12
N MET A 53 2.90 4.56 -6.95
CA MET A 53 2.34 4.97 -5.67
C MET A 53 1.72 3.80 -4.90
N ASN A 54 0.84 3.05 -5.55
CA ASN A 54 0.18 1.89 -4.94
C ASN A 54 1.19 0.76 -4.67
N GLY A 55 2.13 0.53 -5.60
CA GLY A 55 3.22 -0.42 -5.40
C GLY A 55 4.08 -0.10 -4.19
N ALA A 56 4.41 1.18 -3.97
CA ALA A 56 5.11 1.64 -2.79
C ALA A 56 4.30 1.36 -1.52
N TYR A 57 3.01 1.72 -1.50
CA TYR A 57 2.14 1.46 -0.35
C TYR A 57 2.07 -0.04 0.00
N TRP A 58 1.87 -0.92 -0.99
CA TRP A 58 1.82 -2.37 -0.77
C TRP A 58 3.16 -2.91 -0.26
N GLY A 59 4.27 -2.48 -0.84
CA GLY A 59 5.61 -2.88 -0.43
C GLY A 59 5.92 -2.44 1.00
N LEU A 60 5.67 -1.18 1.33
CA LEU A 60 5.93 -0.60 2.64
C LEU A 60 5.04 -1.20 3.73
N THR A 61 3.75 -1.37 3.46
CA THR A 61 2.82 -2.06 4.38
C THR A 61 3.28 -3.50 4.63
N THR A 62 3.77 -4.19 3.60
CA THR A 62 4.31 -5.55 3.77
C THR A 62 5.57 -5.54 4.64
N LEU A 63 6.45 -4.55 4.48
CA LEU A 63 7.63 -4.40 5.33
C LEU A 63 7.26 -4.08 6.79
N ASP A 64 6.26 -3.24 7.00
CA ASP A 64 5.73 -2.91 8.33
C ASP A 64 5.16 -4.15 9.02
N LEU A 65 4.31 -4.93 8.33
CA LEU A 65 3.76 -6.19 8.83
C LEU A 65 4.84 -7.23 9.18
N LEU A 66 6.02 -7.13 8.58
CA LEU A 66 7.16 -8.02 8.82
C LEU A 66 8.17 -7.44 9.84
N ASP A 67 7.88 -6.29 10.45
CA ASP A 67 8.80 -5.56 11.35
C ASP A 67 10.15 -5.24 10.67
N LYS A 68 10.07 -4.82 9.40
CA LYS A 68 11.19 -4.48 8.52
C LYS A 68 11.05 -3.11 7.87
N LEU A 69 10.12 -2.28 8.31
CA LEU A 69 9.92 -0.93 7.76
C LEU A 69 11.20 -0.08 7.81
N GLY A 70 12.02 -0.23 8.85
CA GLY A 70 13.33 0.43 8.98
C GLY A 70 14.39 0.02 7.94
N SER A 71 14.07 -0.89 7.02
CA SER A 71 14.96 -1.28 5.92
C SER A 71 14.93 -0.32 4.73
N VAL A 72 14.00 0.65 4.73
CA VAL A 72 13.87 1.69 3.69
C VAL A 72 14.19 3.07 4.24
N SER A 73 14.62 3.98 3.36
CA SER A 73 14.85 5.37 3.71
C SER A 73 13.53 6.14 3.71
N VAL A 74 13.06 6.54 4.90
CA VAL A 74 11.83 7.34 5.05
C VAL A 74 11.93 8.64 4.26
N ASP A 75 13.07 9.34 4.37
CA ASP A 75 13.27 10.64 3.71
C ASP A 75 13.25 10.53 2.18
N GLU A 76 13.83 9.47 1.62
CA GLU A 76 13.79 9.24 0.16
C GLU A 76 12.37 8.97 -0.34
N VAL A 77 11.62 8.13 0.38
CA VAL A 77 10.24 7.80 0.02
C VAL A 77 9.33 9.03 0.15
N VAL A 78 9.44 9.78 1.25
CA VAL A 78 8.68 11.01 1.48
C VAL A 78 9.04 12.07 0.44
N SER A 79 10.32 12.25 0.13
CA SER A 79 10.74 13.20 -0.91
C SER A 79 10.13 12.86 -2.26
N TRP A 80 10.10 11.57 -2.65
CA TRP A 80 9.46 11.15 -3.90
C TRP A 80 7.94 11.32 -3.86
N LEU A 81 7.27 10.94 -2.76
CA LEU A 81 5.83 11.15 -2.55
C LEU A 81 5.42 12.59 -2.85
N MET A 82 6.16 13.56 -2.30
CA MET A 82 5.84 14.98 -2.48
C MET A 82 6.01 15.45 -3.94
N THR A 83 6.85 14.80 -4.75
CA THR A 83 6.91 15.08 -6.20
C THR A 83 5.71 14.54 -6.99
N CYS A 84 4.91 13.66 -6.39
CA CYS A 84 3.69 13.13 -7.00
C CYS A 84 2.45 13.95 -6.64
N GLN A 85 2.55 14.93 -5.73
CA GLN A 85 1.42 15.80 -5.40
C GLN A 85 1.22 16.87 -6.47
N HIS A 86 -0.01 16.98 -6.96
CA HIS A 86 -0.35 17.98 -7.97
C HIS A 86 -0.60 19.34 -7.30
N GLU A 87 0.21 20.35 -7.63
CA GLU A 87 0.21 21.65 -6.92
C GLU A 87 -1.14 22.37 -6.91
N SER A 88 -1.86 22.31 -8.05
CA SER A 88 -3.14 23.01 -8.25
C SER A 88 -4.36 22.22 -7.79
N ALA A 89 -4.32 20.89 -7.89
CA ALA A 89 -5.47 20.03 -7.58
C ALA A 89 -5.44 19.55 -6.12
N GLY A 90 -4.25 19.37 -5.54
CA GLY A 90 -4.05 18.90 -4.16
C GLY A 90 -3.95 17.39 -4.01
N GLY A 91 -4.50 16.62 -4.96
CA GLY A 91 -4.39 15.16 -5.02
C GLY A 91 -3.00 14.65 -5.43
N PHE A 92 -2.76 13.36 -5.25
CA PHE A 92 -1.53 12.69 -5.67
C PHE A 92 -1.76 11.85 -6.92
N ALA A 93 -0.71 11.77 -7.73
CA ALA A 93 -0.64 10.93 -8.92
C ALA A 93 0.07 9.60 -8.65
N GLY A 94 -0.07 8.67 -9.59
CA GLY A 94 0.57 7.35 -9.50
C GLY A 94 2.09 7.38 -9.58
N ASN A 95 2.64 8.42 -10.21
CA ASN A 95 4.05 8.79 -10.21
C ASN A 95 4.18 10.26 -10.66
N THR A 96 5.39 10.82 -10.59
CA THR A 96 5.69 12.18 -11.06
C THR A 96 5.27 12.37 -12.52
N GLY A 97 4.54 13.46 -12.79
CA GLY A 97 4.12 13.82 -14.16
C GLY A 97 2.85 13.13 -14.66
N HIS A 98 2.15 12.38 -13.80
CA HIS A 98 0.83 11.81 -14.12
C HIS A 98 -0.31 12.63 -13.49
N ASP A 99 -1.53 12.38 -13.94
CA ASP A 99 -2.72 13.02 -13.38
C ASP A 99 -3.04 12.49 -11.97
N PRO A 100 -3.56 13.36 -11.08
CA PRO A 100 -3.95 12.94 -9.74
C PRO A 100 -5.21 12.08 -9.78
N HIS A 101 -5.26 11.08 -8.89
CA HIS A 101 -6.41 10.18 -8.75
C HIS A 101 -6.65 9.89 -7.26
N VAL A 102 -7.91 9.66 -6.86
CA VAL A 102 -8.28 9.41 -5.46
C VAL A 102 -7.55 8.21 -4.85
N LEU A 103 -7.38 7.13 -5.63
CA LEU A 103 -6.64 5.93 -5.21
C LEU A 103 -5.17 6.21 -4.89
N TYR A 104 -4.48 7.01 -5.69
CA TYR A 104 -3.08 7.36 -5.41
C TYR A 104 -2.97 8.36 -4.25
N THR A 105 -3.96 9.24 -4.12
CA THR A 105 -4.10 10.14 -2.97
C THR A 105 -4.25 9.35 -1.67
N LEU A 106 -5.11 8.32 -1.65
CA LEU A 106 -5.26 7.42 -0.52
C LEU A 106 -3.93 6.72 -0.17
N SER A 107 -3.28 6.09 -1.14
CA SER A 107 -1.99 5.41 -0.92
C SER A 107 -0.92 6.36 -0.39
N ALA A 108 -0.82 7.58 -0.91
CA ALA A 108 0.13 8.58 -0.42
C ALA A 108 -0.11 8.92 1.06
N VAL A 109 -1.37 9.18 1.44
CA VAL A 109 -1.76 9.46 2.83
C VAL A 109 -1.47 8.27 3.74
N GLN A 110 -1.74 7.04 3.27
CA GLN A 110 -1.44 5.82 4.04
C GLN A 110 0.06 5.62 4.24
N ILE A 111 0.91 5.90 3.25
CA ILE A 111 2.36 5.83 3.42
C ILE A 111 2.85 6.86 4.44
N LEU A 112 2.34 8.10 4.38
CA LEU A 112 2.67 9.11 5.37
C LEU A 112 2.22 8.71 6.78
N ALA A 113 1.06 8.05 6.91
CA ALA A 113 0.60 7.51 8.18
C ALA A 113 1.51 6.38 8.68
N LEU A 114 1.95 5.46 7.82
CA LEU A 114 2.91 4.40 8.18
C LEU A 114 4.22 4.95 8.76
N PHE A 115 4.67 6.10 8.27
CA PHE A 115 5.91 6.73 8.73
C PHE A 115 5.72 7.75 9.87
N ASP A 116 4.49 7.96 10.35
CA ASP A 116 4.15 9.04 11.30
C ASP A 116 4.60 10.43 10.79
N LYS A 117 4.31 10.70 9.51
CA LYS A 117 4.69 11.91 8.76
C LYS A 117 3.49 12.66 8.18
N LEU A 118 2.31 12.57 8.81
CA LEU A 118 1.12 13.29 8.35
C LEU A 118 1.25 14.82 8.51
N ASP A 119 2.18 15.29 9.35
CA ASP A 119 2.43 16.71 9.62
C ASP A 119 2.91 17.49 8.39
N ILE A 120 3.52 16.83 7.41
CA ILE A 120 4.01 17.47 6.18
C ILE A 120 2.89 17.72 5.16
N LEU A 121 1.74 17.09 5.34
CA LEU A 121 0.66 17.10 4.38
C LEU A 121 -0.16 18.39 4.49
N ASP A 122 -0.40 19.05 3.37
CA ASP A 122 -1.41 20.10 3.30
C ASP A 122 -2.81 19.45 3.30
N VAL A 123 -3.34 19.26 4.51
CA VAL A 123 -4.67 18.68 4.75
C VAL A 123 -5.77 19.48 4.02
N GLY A 124 -5.62 20.80 3.91
CA GLY A 124 -6.58 21.66 3.22
C GLY A 124 -6.67 21.36 1.73
N LYS A 125 -5.52 21.20 1.07
CA LYS A 125 -5.46 20.84 -0.35
C LYS A 125 -6.02 19.44 -0.62
N VAL A 126 -5.59 18.45 0.17
CA VAL A 126 -6.05 17.06 -0.02
C VAL A 126 -7.55 16.93 0.24
N SER A 127 -8.05 17.55 1.31
CA SER A 127 -9.50 17.53 1.61
C SER A 127 -10.32 18.23 0.54
N SER A 128 -9.84 19.35 0.01
CA SER A 128 -10.50 20.07 -1.09
C SER A 128 -10.52 19.25 -2.38
N TYR A 129 -9.43 18.53 -2.71
CA TYR A 129 -9.38 17.62 -3.84
C TYR A 129 -10.45 16.52 -3.73
N VAL A 130 -10.47 15.80 -2.60
CA VAL A 130 -11.41 14.70 -2.39
C VAL A 130 -12.86 15.20 -2.36
N ALA A 131 -13.13 16.32 -1.69
CA ALA A 131 -14.46 16.92 -1.68
C ALA A 131 -14.91 17.37 -3.08
N GLY A 132 -13.98 17.85 -3.91
CA GLY A 132 -14.25 18.23 -5.30
C GLY A 132 -14.59 17.06 -6.23
N LEU A 133 -14.30 15.83 -5.82
CA LEU A 133 -14.67 14.61 -6.55
C LEU A 133 -16.08 14.10 -6.20
N GLN A 134 -16.75 14.68 -5.20
CA GLN A 134 -18.09 14.27 -4.81
C GLN A 134 -19.14 14.68 -5.85
N ASN A 135 -19.96 13.72 -6.27
CA ASN A 135 -21.06 13.92 -7.20
C ASN A 135 -22.37 14.26 -6.48
N GLU A 136 -23.38 14.74 -7.22
CA GLU A 136 -24.69 15.14 -6.68
C GLU A 136 -25.43 13.99 -5.98
N ASP A 137 -25.20 12.74 -6.41
CA ASP A 137 -25.79 11.53 -5.82
C ASP A 137 -25.05 11.03 -4.56
N GLY A 138 -23.98 11.72 -4.18
CA GLY A 138 -23.12 11.38 -3.04
C GLY A 138 -22.00 10.39 -3.34
N SER A 139 -21.92 9.86 -4.57
CA SER A 139 -20.77 9.06 -5.02
C SER A 139 -19.53 9.95 -5.21
N PHE A 140 -18.37 9.32 -5.39
CA PHE A 140 -17.12 10.02 -5.67
C PHE A 140 -16.55 9.54 -6.99
N SER A 141 -16.12 10.47 -7.82
CA SER A 141 -15.37 10.16 -9.04
C SER A 141 -13.92 9.83 -8.71
N GLY A 142 -13.29 8.95 -9.49
CA GLY A 142 -11.88 8.61 -9.31
C GLY A 142 -10.94 9.80 -9.58
N ASP A 143 -11.29 10.62 -10.56
CA ASP A 143 -10.58 11.80 -11.01
C ASP A 143 -11.54 12.75 -11.78
N ILE A 144 -10.97 13.71 -12.51
CA ILE A 144 -11.72 14.71 -13.30
C ILE A 144 -12.49 14.14 -14.49
N TRP A 145 -12.25 12.89 -14.87
CA TRP A 145 -12.90 12.23 -16.01
C TRP A 145 -14.20 11.53 -15.63
N GLY A 146 -14.54 11.50 -14.33
CA GLY A 146 -15.89 11.20 -13.85
C GLY A 146 -16.25 9.72 -13.83
N GLU A 147 -15.26 8.82 -13.83
CA GLU A 147 -15.52 7.40 -13.59
C GLU A 147 -15.91 7.19 -12.12
N VAL A 148 -16.99 6.43 -11.90
CA VAL A 148 -17.59 6.19 -10.58
C VAL A 148 -17.74 4.70 -10.36
N ASP A 149 -17.22 4.23 -9.23
CA ASP A 149 -17.37 2.86 -8.76
C ASP A 149 -17.26 2.79 -7.22
N THR A 150 -16.92 1.62 -6.67
CA THR A 150 -16.94 1.35 -5.22
C THR A 150 -15.56 1.12 -4.60
N ARG A 151 -14.49 1.29 -5.37
CA ARG A 151 -13.09 1.16 -4.92
C ARG A 151 -12.71 2.20 -3.86
#